data_AF-A0A4P5TQW2-F1
#
_entry.id   AF-A0A4P5TQW2-F1
#
_cell.length_a   1.000
_cell.length_b   1.000
_cell.length_c   1.000
_cell.angle_alpha   90.00
_cell.angle_beta   90.00
_cell.angle_gamma   90.00
#
_symmetry.space_group_name_H-M   'P 1'
#
loop_
_entity.id
_entity.type
_entity.pdbx_description
1 polymer ?
#
loop_
_entity_poly.entity_id
_entity_poly.type
_entity_poly.pdbx_seq_one_letter_code
_entity_poly.pdbx_strand_id
1 'polypeptide(L)' 'MKKDSIKTLPQLIEKFKINVPVFLLDETNADKWINMVDKKWSGSIPATLILNNEKKYKKFFSESMSLQTLNKLVK' A
#
# COMPACT_ATOMS: atom_id res chain seq x y z
N MET A 1 -8.89 -11.34 16.10
CA MET A 1 -8.20 -10.63 15.00
C MET A 1 -7.72 -9.22 15.34
N LYS A 2 -8.52 -8.32 15.96
CA LYS A 2 -8.11 -6.91 16.17
C LYS A 2 -6.88 -6.67 17.08
N LYS A 3 -6.55 -7.57 18.01
CA LYS A 3 -5.44 -7.38 18.98
C LYS A 3 -4.07 -7.83 18.47
N ASP A 4 -4.01 -8.78 17.54
CA ASP A 4 -2.74 -9.44 17.15
C ASP A 4 -1.94 -8.60 16.14
N SER A 5 -2.64 -7.88 15.25
CA SER A 5 -2.01 -7.05 14.21
C SER A 5 -1.25 -5.85 14.78
N ILE A 6 -1.77 -5.22 15.85
CA ILE A 6 -1.14 -4.05 16.49
C ILE A 6 0.19 -4.43 17.16
N LYS A 7 0.31 -5.66 17.68
CA LYS A 7 1.55 -6.17 18.28
C LYS A 7 2.58 -6.60 17.22
N THR A 8 2.12 -7.10 16.08
CA THR A 8 2.98 -7.69 15.04
C THR A 8 3.53 -6.65 14.07
N LEU A 9 2.77 -5.58 13.78
CA LEU A 9 3.18 -4.56 12.82
C LEU A 9 4.51 -3.87 13.18
N PRO A 10 4.76 -3.43 14.43
CA PRO A 10 6.06 -2.85 14.79
C PRO A 10 7.24 -3.79 14.54
N GLN A 11 7.08 -5.09 14.82
CA GLN A 11 8.12 -6.10 14.59
C GLN A 11 8.43 -6.28 13.10
N LEU A 12 7.41 -6.21 12.24
CA LEU A 12 7.60 -6.27 10.78
C LEU A 12 8.30 -5.01 10.26
N ILE A 13 7.91 -3.83 10.75
CA ILE A 13 8.56 -2.55 10.39
C ILE A 13 10.05 -2.59 10.71
N GLU A 14 10.40 -3.07 11.91
CA GLU A 14 11.80 -3.22 12.33
C GLU A 14 12.54 -4.27 11.49
N LYS A 15 11.95 -5.47 11.32
CA LYS A 15 12.54 -6.57 10.53
C LYS A 15 12.84 -6.16 9.08
N PHE A 16 11.94 -5.40 8.47
CA PHE A 16 12.08 -4.94 7.08
C PHE A 16 12.76 -3.57 6.96
N LYS A 17 13.17 -2.95 8.07
CA LYS A 17 13.83 -1.63 8.12
C LYS A 17 13.04 -0.56 7.36
N ILE A 18 11.72 -0.53 7.59
CA ILE A 18 10.82 0.43 6.94
C ILE A 18 10.96 1.78 7.64
N ASN A 19 11.47 2.78 6.93
CA ASN A 19 11.77 4.12 7.47
C ASN A 19 10.76 5.19 7.05
N VAL A 20 9.60 4.79 6.50
CA VAL A 20 8.54 5.68 6.03
C VAL A 20 7.31 5.58 6.94
N PRO A 21 6.42 6.59 6.96
CA PRO A 21 5.16 6.49 7.69
C PRO A 21 4.36 5.25 7.26
N VAL A 22 3.95 4.45 8.25
CA VAL A 22 3.13 3.25 8.06
C VAL A 22 1.81 3.45 8.79
N PHE A 23 0.71 3.20 8.09
CA PHE A 23 -0.63 3.28 8.65
C PHE A 23 -1.29 1.91 8.60
N LEU A 24 -1.90 1.49 9.71
CA LEU A 24 -2.76 0.32 9.76
C LEU A 24 -4.21 0.78 9.65
N LEU A 25 -4.92 0.29 8.65
CA LEU A 25 -6.34 0.58 8.49
C LEU A 25 -7.14 -0.24 9.52
N ASP A 26 -7.72 0.41 10.52
CA ASP A 26 -8.69 -0.21 11.45
C ASP A 26 -10.10 -0.06 10.88
N GLU A 27 -10.49 -1.02 10.04
CA GLU A 27 -11.80 -1.04 9.43
C GLU A 27 -12.44 -2.44 9.52
N THR A 28 -13.77 -2.44 9.57
CA THR A 28 -14.64 -3.61 9.55
C THR A 28 -15.05 -4.06 8.14
N ASN A 29 -15.22 -3.14 7.19
CA ASN A 29 -15.55 -3.41 5.79
C ASN A 29 -14.41 -3.00 4.84
N ALA A 30 -13.58 -3.97 4.46
CA ALA A 30 -12.45 -3.76 3.56
C ALA A 30 -12.87 -3.36 2.13
N ASP A 31 -13.98 -3.91 1.61
CA ASP A 31 -14.45 -3.67 0.23
C ASP A 31 -14.79 -2.21 -0.04
N LYS A 32 -15.30 -1.52 1.00
CA LYS A 32 -15.56 -0.08 0.92
C LYS A 32 -14.27 0.70 0.69
N TRP A 33 -13.20 0.36 1.42
CA TRP A 33 -11.93 1.08 1.34
C TRP A 33 -11.14 0.77 0.08
N ILE A 34 -11.19 -0.47 -0.40
CA ILE A 34 -10.56 -0.88 -1.67
C ILE A 34 -10.99 0.08 -2.79
N ASN A 35 -12.30 0.29 -2.94
CA ASN A 35 -12.86 1.20 -3.94
C ASN A 35 -12.53 2.67 -3.71
N MET A 36 -12.32 3.10 -2.46
CA MET A 36 -11.92 4.48 -2.13
C MET A 36 -10.45 4.76 -2.48
N VAL A 37 -9.57 3.78 -2.33
CA VAL A 37 -8.15 3.91 -2.72
C VAL A 37 -8.01 3.94 -4.25
N ASP A 38 -8.53 2.91 -4.92
CA ASP A 38 -8.61 2.88 -6.38
C ASP A 38 -9.67 1.88 -6.85
N LYS A 39 -10.60 2.33 -7.71
CA LYS A 39 -11.66 1.47 -8.27
C LYS A 39 -11.12 0.28 -9.10
N LYS A 40 -9.86 0.33 -9.55
CA LYS A 40 -9.21 -0.76 -10.27
C LYS A 40 -8.60 -1.80 -9.34
N TRP A 41 -8.48 -1.50 -8.05
CA TRP A 41 -7.96 -2.45 -7.08
C TRP A 41 -9.04 -3.49 -6.76
N SER A 42 -8.74 -4.76 -6.99
CA SER A 42 -9.61 -5.90 -6.68
C SER A 42 -9.46 -6.42 -5.24
N GLY A 43 -8.62 -5.77 -4.41
CA GLY A 43 -8.27 -6.25 -3.07
C GLY A 43 -7.11 -7.25 -3.03
N SER A 44 -6.53 -7.61 -4.16
CA SER A 44 -5.32 -8.45 -4.21
C SER A 44 -4.09 -7.72 -3.66
N ILE A 45 -3.25 -8.47 -2.95
CA ILE A 45 -1.98 -8.02 -2.39
C ILE A 45 -0.90 -9.00 -2.90
N PRO A 46 0.31 -8.54 -3.29
CA PRO A 46 0.83 -7.17 -3.20
C PRO A 46 0.18 -6.17 -4.17
N ALA A 47 0.07 -4.91 -3.75
CA ALA A 47 -0.44 -3.81 -4.55
C ALA A 47 0.38 -2.52 -4.33
N THR A 48 0.53 -1.73 -5.39
CA THR A 48 1.26 -0.44 -5.36
C THR A 48 0.47 0.63 -6.09
N LEU A 49 0.28 1.77 -5.42
CA LEU A 49 -0.31 2.98 -6.01
C LEU A 49 0.75 4.09 -6.03
N ILE A 50 1.06 4.60 -7.22
CA ILE A 50 1.96 5.75 -7.41
C ILE A 50 1.09 6.95 -7.75
N LEU A 51 1.23 8.03 -6.98
CA LEU A 51 0.47 9.27 -7.15
C LEU A 51 1.39 10.50 -7.07
N ASN A 52 1.19 11.43 -7.99
CA ASN A 52 1.79 12.75 -7.98
C ASN A 52 0.73 13.76 -8.45
N ASN A 53 0.20 14.53 -7.51
CA ASN A 53 -0.90 15.47 -7.77
C ASN A 53 -0.47 16.64 -8.66
N GLU A 54 0.76 17.15 -8.49
CA GLU A 54 1.31 18.25 -9.28
C GLU A 54 1.41 17.86 -10.77
N LYS A 55 1.84 16.64 -11.06
CA LYS A 55 1.98 16.09 -12.42
C LYS A 55 0.71 15.40 -12.93
N LYS A 56 -0.39 15.41 -12.15
CA LYS A 56 -1.63 14.66 -12.41
C LYS A 56 -1.37 13.18 -12.77
N TYR A 57 -0.37 12.59 -12.14
CA TYR A 57 0.05 11.21 -12.41
C TYR A 57 -0.55 10.28 -11.36
N LYS A 58 -1.29 9.27 -11.82
CA LYS A 58 -1.82 8.19 -10.97
C LYS A 58 -1.66 6.86 -11.71
N LYS A 59 -0.97 5.90 -11.12
CA LYS A 59 -0.86 4.53 -11.64
C LYS A 59 -0.96 3.49 -10.54
N PHE A 60 -1.72 2.44 -10.83
CA PHE A 60 -1.98 1.33 -9.93
C PHE A 60 -1.42 0.02 -10.51
N PHE A 61 -0.85 -0.82 -9.65
CA PHE A 61 -0.28 -2.12 -9.98
C PHE A 61 -0.70 -3.15 -8.91
N SER A 62 -1.13 -4.33 -9.33
CA SER A 62 -1.54 -5.43 -8.45
C SER A 62 -0.58 -6.62 -8.53
N GLU A 63 0.70 -6.34 -8.71
CA GLU A 63 1.75 -7.33 -8.85
C GLU A 63 2.96 -6.95 -7.98
N SER A 64 3.88 -7.91 -7.81
CA SER A 64 5.13 -7.61 -7.14
C SER A 64 5.94 -6.61 -7.95
N MET A 65 6.54 -5.64 -7.26
CA MET A 65 7.28 -4.56 -7.89
C MET A 65 8.74 -4.59 -7.48
N SER A 66 9.63 -4.57 -8.47
CA SER A 66 11.07 -4.39 -8.22
C SER A 66 11.40 -2.89 -8.07
N LEU A 67 12.47 -2.60 -7.33
CA LEU A 67 12.98 -1.23 -7.19
C LEU A 67 13.34 -0.60 -8.56
N GLN A 68 13.87 -1.41 -9.48
CA GLN A 68 14.22 -0.94 -10.82
C GLN A 68 12.97 -0.51 -11.62
N THR A 69 11.89 -1.28 -11.54
CA THR A 69 10.62 -0.94 -12.19
C THR A 69 10.02 0.30 -11.54
N LEU A 70 10.02 0.39 -10.21
CA LEU A 70 9.52 1.55 -9.49
C LEU A 70 10.23 2.85 -9.91
N ASN A 71 11.57 2.84 -9.95
CA ASN A 71 12.37 4.01 -10.31
C ASN A 71 12.10 4.51 -11.74
N LYS A 72 11.70 3.63 -12.67
CA LYS A 72 11.30 4.03 -14.03
C LYS A 72 9.91 4.67 -14.08
N LEU A 73 9.07 4.38 -13.09
CA LEU A 73 7.68 4.82 -13.01
C LEU A 73 7.49 6.12 -12.22
N VAL A 74 8.37 6.39 -11.26
CA VAL A 74 8.42 7.64 -10.52
C VAL A 74 9.03 8.70 -11.43
N LYS A 75 8.20 9.67 -11.84
CA LYS A 75 8.59 10.76 -12.75
C LYS A 75 8.70 12.08 -12.01
#